data_AF-A0A9X1K4R9-F1
#
_entry.id   AF-A0A9X1K4R9-F1
#
_cell.length_a   1.000
_cell.length_b   1.000
_cell.length_c   1.000
_cell.angle_alpha   90.00
_cell.angle_beta   90.00
_cell.angle_gamma   90.00
#
_symmetry.space_group_name_H-M   'P 1'
#
loop_
_entity.id
_entity.type
_entity.pdbx_description
1 polymer ?
#
loop_
_entity_poly.entity_id
_entity_poly.type
_entity_poly.pdbx_seq_one_letter_code
_entity_poly.pdbx_strand_id
1 'polypeptide(L)'
;MTEAVPPKGTGPLARIEARLAWGLLAPTIIAVALVVILPLLAIFWISFKPVALADLRAPEVVLREDIRGDDEAVGDQANIRYRLRNSSQDQPIRGVTFTDRLPEGLTVTELDPRCTLEGRDLSCDLGDWEGGYRENLMIPVTVGQAYLDNAERPKDSPATTTGRASNVLTNATFTLDNFARVFDGSEFWSVLWVTLFYTVFGTVGALLFGLFAALLLNKSFRGQGILRGLYLFPYVSPIIAVAFAWILLFDPFSGSANALLIQMGVTQQSINFFGERPLALIMVTVFEIWRYFPLSFLFILARMQSIDSDMYEAADMDGASPFQKFWSLSVPQLLGILSVLFLLRFIWTFNKFDDIFLLTGGNAGTRTLTVNVYEQAFAISNIGAGAAVAVVIFGCLLLFSFLFFRYISQEEGL
;
A
#
# COMPACT_ATOMS: atom_id res chain seq x y z
N MET A 1 17.37 66.20 -1.37
CA MET A 1 16.95 64.93 -0.73
C MET A 1 16.88 63.90 -1.84
N THR A 2 17.86 63.00 -1.91
CA THR A 2 17.91 61.92 -2.90
C THR A 2 16.97 60.80 -2.45
N GLU A 3 15.97 60.47 -3.26
CA GLU A 3 15.06 59.35 -3.03
C GLU A 3 15.86 58.04 -2.99
N ALA A 4 15.91 57.42 -1.82
CA ALA A 4 16.50 56.11 -1.65
C ALA A 4 15.59 55.06 -2.29
N VAL A 5 15.95 54.60 -3.49
CA VAL A 5 15.29 53.46 -4.14
C VAL A 5 15.75 52.18 -3.44
N PRO A 6 14.84 51.29 -3.01
CA PRO A 6 15.24 50.04 -2.38
C PRO A 6 16.12 49.21 -3.34
N PRO A 7 17.18 48.56 -2.83
CA PRO A 7 18.13 47.84 -3.68
C PRO A 7 17.40 46.71 -4.43
N LYS A 8 17.51 46.72 -5.76
CA LYS A 8 17.03 45.63 -6.62
C LYS A 8 18.03 44.47 -6.55
N GLY A 9 17.84 43.57 -5.58
CA GLY A 9 18.59 42.33 -5.48
C GLY A 9 18.63 41.78 -4.06
N THR A 10 18.86 40.47 -3.93
CA THR A 10 19.13 39.83 -2.64
C THR A 10 20.47 40.34 -2.10
N GLY A 11 20.45 41.04 -0.96
CA GLY A 11 21.68 41.46 -0.28
C GLY A 11 22.55 40.28 0.15
N PRO A 12 23.81 40.51 0.53
CA PRO A 12 24.73 39.47 0.99
C PRO A 12 24.19 38.70 2.19
N LEU A 13 23.49 39.38 3.12
CA LEU A 13 22.82 38.74 4.26
C LEU A 13 21.68 37.80 3.82
N ALA A 14 20.81 38.25 2.92
CA ALA A 14 19.73 37.41 2.38
C ALA A 14 20.25 36.14 1.66
N ARG A 15 21.44 36.22 1.02
CA ARG A 15 22.09 35.04 0.41
C ARG A 15 22.64 34.08 1.46
N ILE A 16 23.19 34.59 2.56
CA ILE A 16 23.68 33.76 3.67
C ILE A 16 22.50 33.08 4.36
N GLU A 17 21.43 33.82 4.64
CA GLU A 17 20.19 33.30 5.23
C GLU A 17 19.57 32.22 4.34
N ALA A 18 19.45 32.46 3.03
CA ALA A 18 18.94 31.45 2.10
C ALA A 18 19.82 30.19 2.08
N ARG A 19 21.14 30.34 2.07
CA ARG A 19 22.07 29.18 2.10
C ARG A 19 21.93 28.40 3.40
N LEU A 20 21.81 29.08 4.54
CA LEU A 20 21.64 28.45 5.84
C LEU A 20 20.27 27.76 5.96
N ALA A 21 19.21 28.39 5.46
CA ALA A 21 17.87 27.79 5.38
C ALA A 21 17.87 26.51 4.53
N TRP A 22 18.49 26.53 3.33
CA TRP A 22 18.67 25.32 2.53
C TRP A 22 19.51 24.26 3.23
N GLY A 23 20.56 24.66 3.94
CA GLY A 23 21.38 23.75 4.75
C GLY A 23 20.59 23.06 5.88
N LEU A 24 19.71 23.80 6.54
CA LEU A 24 18.83 23.29 7.61
C LEU A 24 17.70 22.39 7.07
N LEU A 25 17.13 22.72 5.91
CA LEU A 25 16.04 21.95 5.30
C LEU A 25 16.52 20.73 4.51
N ALA A 26 17.78 20.72 4.07
CA ALA A 26 18.32 19.66 3.22
C ALA A 26 18.12 18.24 3.79
N PRO A 27 18.39 17.94 5.08
CA PRO A 27 18.16 16.59 5.62
C PRO A 27 16.71 16.15 5.50
N THR A 28 15.75 17.04 5.80
CA THR A 28 14.31 16.76 5.70
C THR A 28 13.88 16.54 4.24
N ILE A 29 14.34 17.41 3.33
CA ILE A 29 14.01 17.30 1.91
C ILE A 29 14.57 16.00 1.31
N ILE A 30 15.82 15.66 1.64
CA ILE A 30 16.46 14.41 1.18
C ILE A 30 15.72 13.19 1.73
N ALA A 31 15.37 13.19 3.01
CA ALA A 31 14.63 12.09 3.61
C ALA A 31 13.25 11.91 2.96
N VAL A 32 12.50 13.00 2.74
CA VAL A 32 11.21 12.97 2.05
C VAL A 32 11.37 12.51 0.60
N ALA A 33 12.40 12.98 -0.11
CA ALA A 33 12.65 12.58 -1.49
C ALA A 33 12.95 11.07 -1.61
N LEU A 34 13.80 10.52 -0.72
CA LEU A 34 14.17 9.12 -0.74
C LEU A 34 13.04 8.18 -0.30
N VAL A 35 12.27 8.57 0.73
CA VAL A 35 11.25 7.70 1.33
C VAL A 35 9.91 7.82 0.65
N VAL A 36 9.56 8.99 0.10
CA VAL A 36 8.24 9.26 -0.48
C VAL A 36 8.30 9.39 -1.99
N ILE A 37 9.15 10.29 -2.51
CA ILE A 37 9.16 10.64 -3.94
C ILE A 37 9.66 9.47 -4.78
N LEU A 38 10.75 8.81 -4.37
CA LEU A 38 11.32 7.70 -5.14
C LEU A 38 10.34 6.52 -5.27
N PRO A 39 9.72 6.00 -4.20
CA PRO A 39 8.69 4.96 -4.33
C PRO A 39 7.50 5.40 -5.16
N LEU A 40 7.07 6.67 -5.05
CA LEU A 40 5.99 7.20 -5.86
C LEU A 40 6.36 7.17 -7.35
N LEU A 41 7.55 7.65 -7.72
CA LEU A 41 8.03 7.57 -9.10
C LEU A 41 8.13 6.12 -9.60
N ALA A 42 8.51 5.18 -8.73
CA ALA A 42 8.51 3.77 -9.07
C ALA A 42 7.09 3.22 -9.33
N ILE A 43 6.08 3.63 -8.55
CA ILE A 43 4.67 3.27 -8.80
C ILE A 43 4.23 3.80 -10.17
N PHE A 44 4.52 5.06 -10.48
CA PHE A 44 4.25 5.62 -11.80
C PHE A 44 4.94 4.81 -12.90
N TRP A 45 6.23 4.51 -12.74
CA TRP A 45 6.99 3.71 -13.70
C TRP A 45 6.40 2.31 -13.93
N ILE A 46 6.00 1.62 -12.86
CA ILE A 46 5.41 0.27 -12.92
C ILE A 46 4.01 0.30 -13.53
N SER A 47 3.24 1.39 -13.33
CA SER A 47 1.88 1.49 -13.87
C SER A 47 1.80 1.42 -15.40
N PHE A 48 2.85 1.87 -16.09
CA PHE A 48 2.97 1.81 -17.55
C PHE A 48 3.61 0.50 -18.06
N LYS A 49 3.69 -0.54 -17.23
CA LYS A 49 4.34 -1.81 -17.58
C LYS A 49 3.48 -3.02 -17.20
N PRO A 50 3.53 -4.11 -17.98
CA PRO A 50 2.79 -5.33 -17.67
C PRO A 50 3.58 -6.17 -16.66
N VAL A 51 3.68 -5.70 -15.41
CA VAL A 51 4.47 -6.34 -14.35
C VAL A 51 3.58 -7.23 -13.49
N ALA A 52 3.84 -8.53 -13.47
CA ALA A 52 3.28 -9.44 -12.47
C ALA A 52 4.23 -9.61 -11.27
N LEU A 53 3.71 -10.15 -10.16
CA LEU A 53 4.51 -10.45 -8.97
C LEU A 53 5.65 -11.45 -9.26
N ALA A 54 5.45 -12.34 -10.24
CA ALA A 54 6.47 -13.28 -10.69
C ALA A 54 7.65 -12.59 -11.42
N ASP A 55 7.42 -11.43 -12.06
CA ASP A 55 8.41 -10.73 -12.88
C ASP A 55 9.36 -9.83 -12.07
N LEU A 56 9.20 -9.77 -10.75
CA LEU A 56 10.07 -8.96 -9.88
C LEU A 56 11.52 -9.47 -9.84
N ARG A 57 11.73 -10.75 -10.15
CA ARG A 57 13.06 -11.36 -10.24
C ARG A 57 13.49 -11.46 -11.69
N ALA A 58 14.74 -11.12 -11.96
CA ALA A 58 15.29 -11.34 -13.28
C ALA A 58 15.28 -12.85 -13.59
N PRO A 59 15.00 -13.25 -14.84
CA PRO A 59 15.15 -14.64 -15.26
C PRO A 59 16.58 -15.12 -14.99
N GLU A 60 16.69 -16.28 -14.37
CA GLU A 60 17.95 -16.88 -13.94
C GLU A 60 18.00 -18.35 -14.31
N VAL A 61 19.22 -18.85 -14.43
CA VAL A 61 19.48 -20.25 -14.71
C VAL A 61 19.41 -21.01 -13.39
N VAL A 62 18.48 -21.95 -13.28
CA VAL A 62 18.38 -22.81 -12.10
C VAL A 62 19.01 -24.15 -12.42
N LEU A 63 20.14 -24.42 -11.79
CA LEU A 63 20.88 -25.67 -11.89
C LEU A 63 20.72 -26.46 -10.58
N ARG A 64 20.38 -27.74 -10.69
CA ARG A 64 20.41 -28.68 -9.57
C ARG A 64 21.19 -29.92 -9.95
N GLU A 65 22.20 -30.20 -9.16
CA GLU A 65 23.08 -31.35 -9.36
C GLU A 65 22.67 -32.54 -8.49
N ASP A 66 22.80 -33.74 -9.06
CA ASP A 66 22.74 -35.00 -8.33
C ASP A 66 23.53 -36.10 -9.03
N ILE A 67 24.11 -37.03 -8.26
CA ILE A 67 24.73 -38.24 -8.81
C ILE A 67 23.69 -39.37 -8.94
N ARG A 68 23.77 -40.12 -10.04
CA ARG A 68 22.85 -41.21 -10.42
C ARG A 68 23.66 -42.43 -10.87
N GLY A 69 23.56 -43.53 -10.14
CA GLY A 69 24.28 -44.77 -10.43
C GLY A 69 24.82 -45.39 -9.13
N ASP A 70 25.67 -46.40 -9.29
CA ASP A 70 26.45 -46.95 -8.18
C ASP A 70 27.71 -46.09 -8.01
N ASP A 71 27.97 -45.60 -6.80
CA ASP A 71 29.13 -44.77 -6.47
C ASP A 71 29.84 -45.24 -5.19
N GLU A 72 29.65 -46.51 -4.81
CA GLU A 72 30.12 -47.08 -3.55
C GLU A 72 31.45 -47.85 -3.69
N ALA A 73 31.83 -48.27 -4.90
CA ALA A 73 33.06 -49.01 -5.16
C ALA A 73 33.94 -48.39 -6.27
N VAL A 74 35.24 -48.68 -6.18
CA VAL A 74 36.21 -48.22 -7.19
C VAL A 74 35.95 -48.93 -8.51
N GLY A 75 35.82 -48.15 -9.58
CA GLY A 75 35.50 -48.64 -10.92
C GLY A 75 34.01 -48.64 -11.24
N ASP A 76 33.15 -48.25 -10.30
CA ASP A 76 31.72 -48.07 -10.58
C ASP A 76 31.51 -46.96 -11.62
N GLN A 77 30.48 -47.15 -12.44
CA GLN A 77 30.04 -46.18 -13.44
C GLN A 77 28.82 -45.43 -12.90
N ALA A 78 29.02 -44.13 -12.65
CA ALA A 78 27.96 -43.23 -12.23
C ALA A 78 27.75 -42.13 -13.27
N ASN A 79 26.64 -41.42 -13.17
CA ASN A 79 26.40 -40.23 -13.97
C ASN A 79 26.12 -39.04 -13.07
N ILE A 80 26.84 -37.94 -13.28
CA ILE A 80 26.49 -36.66 -12.69
C ILE A 80 25.38 -36.05 -13.52
N ARG A 81 24.24 -35.80 -12.90
CA ARG A 81 23.05 -35.22 -13.52
C ARG A 81 22.91 -33.76 -13.12
N TYR A 82 22.96 -32.90 -14.12
CA TYR A 82 22.63 -31.47 -13.99
C TYR A 82 21.24 -31.22 -14.54
N ARG A 83 20.30 -30.91 -13.65
CA ARG A 83 18.94 -30.49 -14.02
C ARG A 83 18.91 -28.99 -14.17
N LEU A 84 18.81 -28.56 -15.42
CA LEU A 84 18.92 -27.18 -15.87
C LEU A 84 17.53 -26.68 -16.25
N ARG A 85 17.15 -25.48 -15.80
CA ARG A 85 15.91 -24.83 -16.26
C ARG A 85 16.03 -23.32 -16.27
N ASN A 86 15.33 -22.69 -17.21
CA ASN A 86 15.00 -21.28 -17.15
C ASN A 86 13.98 -21.04 -16.02
N SER A 87 14.24 -20.07 -15.13
CA SER A 87 13.30 -19.71 -14.06
C SER A 87 12.04 -19.03 -14.58
N SER A 88 12.10 -18.34 -15.72
CA SER A 88 10.96 -17.69 -16.37
C SER A 88 10.26 -18.64 -17.35
N GLN A 89 8.93 -18.51 -17.48
CA GLN A 89 8.15 -19.22 -18.50
C GLN A 89 8.13 -18.49 -19.85
N ASP A 90 8.30 -17.16 -19.84
CA ASP A 90 8.07 -16.33 -21.03
C ASP A 90 9.35 -15.67 -21.54
N GLN A 91 10.31 -15.39 -20.65
CA GLN A 91 11.49 -14.59 -21.00
C GLN A 91 12.70 -15.47 -21.32
N PRO A 92 13.43 -15.17 -22.40
CA PRO A 92 14.65 -15.88 -22.74
C PRO A 92 15.84 -15.44 -21.87
N ILE A 93 16.80 -16.35 -21.69
CA ILE A 93 18.12 -16.07 -21.09
C ILE A 93 19.17 -16.25 -22.18
N ARG A 94 20.00 -15.24 -22.40
CA ARG A 94 21.04 -15.24 -23.44
C ARG A 94 22.42 -15.56 -22.87
N GLY A 95 23.21 -16.32 -23.62
CA GLY A 95 24.59 -16.68 -23.26
C GLY A 95 24.70 -17.41 -21.93
N VAL A 96 23.93 -18.47 -21.76
CA VAL A 96 23.91 -19.32 -20.57
C VAL A 96 25.19 -20.13 -20.52
N THR A 97 25.96 -19.95 -19.45
CA THR A 97 27.10 -20.80 -19.14
C THR A 97 26.99 -21.34 -17.73
N PHE A 98 27.56 -22.51 -17.48
CA PHE A 98 27.77 -22.95 -16.12
C PHE A 98 29.18 -23.49 -15.93
N THR A 99 29.70 -23.27 -14.73
CA THR A 99 30.99 -23.77 -14.29
C THR A 99 30.81 -24.55 -13.01
N ASP A 100 31.42 -25.72 -12.94
CA ASP A 100 31.37 -26.59 -11.78
C ASP A 100 32.76 -27.18 -11.51
N ARG A 101 33.01 -27.55 -10.25
CA ARG A 101 34.27 -28.17 -9.84
C ARG A 101 34.00 -29.58 -9.35
N LEU A 102 34.39 -30.56 -10.16
CA LEU A 102 34.14 -31.97 -9.88
C LEU A 102 34.92 -32.42 -8.63
N PRO A 103 34.31 -33.24 -7.75
CA PRO A 103 35.00 -33.88 -6.62
C PRO A 103 36.27 -34.64 -7.04
N GLU A 104 37.24 -34.76 -6.13
CA GLU A 104 38.45 -35.55 -6.42
C GLU A 104 38.10 -37.02 -6.65
N GLY A 105 38.82 -37.68 -7.55
CA GLY A 105 38.64 -39.10 -7.81
C GLY A 105 37.52 -39.45 -8.78
N LEU A 106 36.73 -38.50 -9.27
CA LEU A 106 35.81 -38.73 -10.39
C LEU A 106 36.51 -38.47 -11.73
N THR A 107 36.50 -39.45 -12.63
CA THR A 107 37.06 -39.32 -13.97
C THR A 107 35.95 -39.31 -15.02
N VAL A 108 35.85 -38.22 -15.78
CA VAL A 108 34.85 -38.07 -16.85
C VAL A 108 35.18 -39.02 -18.01
N THR A 109 34.19 -39.80 -18.42
CA THR A 109 34.35 -40.82 -19.49
C THR A 109 33.94 -40.28 -20.85
N GLU A 110 32.89 -39.46 -20.88
CA GLU A 110 32.39 -38.78 -22.08
C GLU A 110 31.94 -37.37 -21.67
N LEU A 111 32.25 -36.40 -22.51
CA LEU A 111 31.94 -35.00 -22.27
C LEU A 111 30.99 -34.50 -23.36
N ASP A 112 29.96 -33.75 -22.97
CA ASP A 112 29.05 -33.10 -23.92
C ASP A 112 29.87 -32.14 -24.80
N PRO A 113 29.60 -32.06 -26.12
CA PRO A 113 30.32 -31.18 -27.05
C PRO A 113 30.33 -29.70 -26.65
N ARG A 114 29.37 -29.27 -25.83
CA ARG A 114 29.25 -27.90 -25.32
C ARG A 114 30.12 -27.61 -24.10
N CYS A 115 30.81 -28.62 -23.57
CA CYS A 115 31.56 -28.55 -22.33
C CYS A 115 33.07 -28.74 -22.56
N THR A 116 33.87 -28.08 -21.73
CA THR A 116 35.32 -28.25 -21.63
C THR A 116 35.70 -28.59 -20.19
N LEU A 117 36.67 -29.49 -20.02
CA LEU A 117 37.17 -29.90 -18.71
C LEU A 117 38.66 -29.57 -18.61
N GLU A 118 39.02 -28.66 -17.72
CA GLU A 118 40.41 -28.31 -17.40
C GLU A 118 40.75 -28.82 -16.00
N GLY A 119 41.36 -30.01 -15.94
CA GLY A 119 41.63 -30.69 -14.66
C GLY A 119 40.33 -31.15 -14.00
N ARG A 120 39.86 -30.41 -12.98
CA ARG A 120 38.61 -30.67 -12.25
C ARG A 120 37.53 -29.63 -12.53
N ASP A 121 37.87 -28.53 -13.20
CA ASP A 121 36.96 -27.44 -13.49
C ASP A 121 36.24 -27.73 -14.81
N LEU A 122 34.95 -27.99 -14.71
CA LEU A 122 34.02 -28.20 -15.82
C LEU A 122 33.39 -26.86 -16.20
N SER A 123 33.44 -26.50 -17.47
CA SER A 123 32.80 -25.30 -18.01
C SER A 123 31.98 -25.66 -19.22
N CYS A 124 30.72 -25.23 -19.28
CA CYS A 124 29.82 -25.51 -20.39
C CYS A 124 29.16 -24.23 -20.92
N ASP A 125 29.15 -24.08 -22.25
CA ASP A 125 28.41 -23.03 -22.95
C ASP A 125 27.12 -23.61 -23.55
N LEU A 126 26.00 -23.27 -22.92
CA LEU A 126 24.68 -23.80 -23.26
C LEU A 126 23.88 -22.85 -24.16
N GLY A 127 24.49 -21.76 -24.63
CA GLY A 127 23.89 -20.83 -25.59
C GLY A 127 22.67 -20.09 -25.05
N ASP A 128 21.66 -19.92 -25.90
CA ASP A 128 20.46 -19.13 -25.57
C ASP A 128 19.28 -20.04 -25.21
N TRP A 129 18.60 -19.72 -24.11
CA TRP A 129 17.42 -20.46 -23.65
C TRP A 129 16.15 -19.65 -23.86
N GLU A 130 15.11 -20.29 -24.37
CA GLU A 130 13.77 -19.73 -24.41
C GLU A 130 13.08 -19.79 -23.03
N GLY A 131 11.98 -19.07 -22.89
CA GLY A 131 11.11 -19.17 -21.72
C GLY A 131 10.65 -20.62 -21.49
N GLY A 132 10.70 -21.09 -20.25
CA GLY A 132 10.27 -22.43 -19.87
C GLY A 132 11.22 -23.56 -20.25
N TYR A 133 12.39 -23.26 -20.83
CA TYR A 133 13.40 -24.26 -21.22
C TYR A 133 13.81 -25.16 -20.05
N ARG A 134 13.94 -26.47 -20.31
CA ARG A 134 14.39 -27.48 -19.34
C ARG A 134 15.26 -28.52 -20.05
N GLU A 135 16.37 -28.85 -19.42
CA GLU A 135 17.31 -29.85 -19.93
C GLU A 135 17.91 -30.66 -18.77
N ASN A 136 18.22 -31.93 -19.02
CA ASN A 136 18.98 -32.76 -18.10
C ASN A 136 20.29 -33.14 -18.80
N LEU A 137 21.40 -32.57 -18.34
CA LEU A 137 22.72 -32.92 -18.82
C LEU A 137 23.27 -34.05 -17.95
N MET A 138 23.69 -35.14 -18.58
CA MET A 138 24.24 -36.32 -17.89
C MET A 138 25.72 -36.44 -18.28
N ILE A 139 26.62 -36.41 -17.31
CA ILE A 139 28.05 -36.59 -17.53
C ILE A 139 28.46 -37.94 -16.91
N PRO A 140 28.78 -38.95 -17.72
CA PRO A 140 29.23 -40.24 -17.22
C PRO A 140 30.63 -40.11 -16.59
N VAL A 141 30.77 -40.63 -15.37
CA VAL A 141 31.99 -40.60 -14.58
C VAL A 141 32.31 -41.99 -14.04
N THR A 142 33.60 -42.30 -13.92
CA THR A 142 34.08 -43.49 -13.22
C THR A 142 34.59 -43.11 -11.83
N VAL A 143 34.26 -43.91 -10.82
CA VAL A 143 34.64 -43.67 -9.43
C VAL A 143 36.05 -44.19 -9.14
N GLY A 144 36.93 -43.29 -8.68
CA GLY A 144 38.27 -43.60 -8.19
C GLY A 144 38.35 -43.62 -6.67
N GLN A 145 39.41 -44.22 -6.13
CA GLN A 145 39.64 -44.35 -4.68
C GLN A 145 39.60 -43.00 -3.94
N ALA A 146 40.13 -41.93 -4.55
CA ALA A 146 40.13 -40.59 -3.96
C ALA A 146 38.73 -39.97 -3.78
N TYR A 147 37.71 -40.46 -4.49
CA TYR A 147 36.32 -40.02 -4.29
C TYR A 147 35.69 -40.70 -3.08
N LEU A 148 36.01 -41.99 -2.86
CA LEU A 148 35.51 -42.75 -1.71
C LEU A 148 36.19 -42.31 -0.40
N ASP A 149 37.45 -41.89 -0.49
CA ASP A 149 38.23 -41.41 0.66
C ASP A 149 37.87 -39.97 1.07
N ASN A 150 37.34 -39.17 0.13
CA ASN A 150 36.90 -37.80 0.38
C ASN A 150 35.40 -37.74 0.68
N ALA A 151 34.98 -36.94 1.65
CA ALA A 151 33.57 -36.79 2.02
C ALA A 151 32.78 -35.78 1.15
N GLU A 152 33.40 -35.19 0.13
CA GLU A 152 32.78 -34.19 -0.74
C GLU A 152 31.91 -34.84 -1.81
N ARG A 153 30.59 -34.69 -1.69
CA ARG A 153 29.65 -35.09 -2.73
C ARG A 153 29.48 -33.95 -3.73
N PRO A 154 29.04 -34.22 -4.96
CA PRO A 154 28.84 -33.17 -5.96
C PRO A 154 27.92 -32.03 -5.47
N LYS A 155 26.88 -32.36 -4.68
CA LYS A 155 25.99 -31.38 -4.04
C LYS A 155 26.65 -30.41 -3.07
N ASP A 156 27.84 -30.73 -2.56
CA ASP A 156 28.53 -29.94 -1.54
C ASP A 156 29.37 -28.80 -2.16
N SER A 157 29.61 -28.84 -3.47
CA SER A 157 30.25 -27.79 -4.28
C SER A 157 29.22 -27.23 -5.28
N PRO A 158 28.54 -26.10 -4.98
CA PRO A 158 27.49 -25.61 -5.86
C PRO A 158 28.08 -25.04 -7.17
N ALA A 159 27.66 -25.62 -8.30
CA ALA A 159 27.94 -25.08 -9.63
C ALA A 159 27.46 -23.61 -9.76
N THR A 160 28.27 -22.79 -10.43
CA THR A 160 27.97 -21.37 -10.69
C THR A 160 27.43 -21.22 -12.11
N THR A 161 26.33 -20.49 -12.26
CA THR A 161 25.69 -20.24 -13.56
C THR A 161 25.74 -18.77 -13.91
N THR A 162 25.97 -18.44 -15.18
CA THR A 162 25.85 -17.07 -15.69
C THR A 162 24.89 -17.01 -16.87
N GLY A 163 24.22 -15.86 -17.03
CA GLY A 163 23.28 -15.63 -18.12
C GLY A 163 22.77 -14.19 -18.08
N ARG A 164 22.41 -13.65 -19.26
CA ARG A 164 21.87 -12.29 -19.38
C ARG A 164 20.39 -12.36 -19.76
N ALA A 165 19.55 -11.78 -18.93
CA ALA A 165 18.12 -11.63 -19.20
C ALA A 165 17.70 -10.17 -19.07
N SER A 166 16.71 -9.76 -19.87
CA SER A 166 16.04 -8.48 -19.68
C SER A 166 15.20 -8.52 -18.41
N ASN A 167 15.11 -7.40 -17.67
CA ASN A 167 14.16 -7.27 -16.58
C ASN A 167 13.05 -6.29 -17.00
N VAL A 168 11.79 -6.68 -16.78
CA VAL A 168 10.62 -5.85 -17.13
C VAL A 168 10.66 -4.50 -16.41
N LEU A 169 11.17 -4.48 -15.18
CA LEU A 169 11.29 -3.28 -14.35
C LEU A 169 12.31 -2.27 -14.90
N THR A 170 13.38 -2.71 -15.55
CA THR A 170 14.46 -1.84 -16.02
C THR A 170 14.42 -1.55 -17.52
N ASN A 171 13.57 -2.24 -18.27
CA ASN A 171 13.43 -2.01 -19.71
C ASN A 171 12.72 -0.68 -20.01
N ALA A 172 12.83 -0.18 -21.25
CA ALA A 172 12.17 1.06 -21.71
C ALA A 172 10.85 0.79 -22.45
N THR A 173 10.26 -0.41 -22.30
CA THR A 173 8.96 -0.72 -22.91
C THR A 173 7.83 -0.19 -22.05
N PHE A 174 6.91 0.56 -22.64
CA PHE A 174 5.75 1.14 -21.96
C PHE A 174 4.47 0.79 -22.69
N THR A 175 3.39 0.64 -21.94
CA THR A 175 2.05 0.30 -22.42
C THR A 175 1.00 1.02 -21.56
N LEU A 176 -0.15 1.28 -22.17
CA LEU A 176 -1.33 1.84 -21.50
C LEU A 176 -2.38 0.76 -21.16
N ASP A 177 -2.07 -0.52 -21.37
CA ASP A 177 -3.03 -1.62 -21.21
C ASP A 177 -3.59 -1.70 -19.79
N ASN A 178 -2.77 -1.41 -18.78
CA ASN A 178 -3.24 -1.37 -17.39
C ASN A 178 -4.30 -0.29 -17.20
N PHE A 179 -4.10 0.91 -17.74
CA PHE A 179 -5.07 2.00 -17.65
C PHE A 179 -6.33 1.70 -18.46
N ALA A 180 -6.18 1.17 -19.69
CA ALA A 180 -7.32 0.74 -20.49
C ALA A 180 -8.17 -0.30 -19.75
N ARG A 181 -7.55 -1.33 -19.16
CA ARG A 181 -8.26 -2.33 -18.34
C ARG A 181 -8.95 -1.73 -17.10
N VAL A 182 -8.35 -0.73 -16.47
CA VAL A 182 -8.94 -0.04 -15.33
C VAL A 182 -10.19 0.75 -15.77
N PHE A 183 -10.15 1.49 -16.87
CA PHE A 183 -11.26 2.33 -17.31
C PHE A 183 -12.35 1.58 -18.11
N ASP A 184 -11.98 0.56 -18.87
CA ASP A 184 -12.90 -0.30 -19.63
C ASP A 184 -13.58 -1.35 -18.74
N GLY A 185 -13.11 -1.50 -17.49
CA GLY A 185 -13.72 -2.38 -16.50
C GLY A 185 -15.15 -1.94 -16.19
N SER A 186 -16.10 -2.87 -16.34
CA SER A 186 -17.52 -2.68 -16.00
C SER A 186 -17.74 -2.25 -14.54
N GLU A 187 -16.79 -2.55 -13.66
CA GLU A 187 -16.83 -2.20 -12.23
C GLU A 187 -16.19 -0.84 -11.90
N PHE A 188 -15.46 -0.17 -12.81
CA PHE A 188 -14.70 1.04 -12.47
C PHE A 188 -15.57 2.14 -11.86
N TRP A 189 -16.66 2.49 -12.54
CA TRP A 189 -17.59 3.53 -12.08
C TRP A 189 -18.31 3.14 -10.79
N SER A 190 -18.60 1.85 -10.61
CA SER A 190 -19.18 1.30 -9.38
C SER A 190 -18.20 1.48 -8.21
N VAL A 191 -16.95 1.07 -8.38
CA VAL A 191 -15.89 1.20 -7.36
C VAL A 191 -15.57 2.67 -7.06
N LEU A 192 -15.53 3.53 -8.09
CA LEU A 192 -15.33 4.97 -7.91
C LEU A 192 -16.48 5.60 -7.12
N TRP A 193 -17.73 5.25 -7.45
CA TRP A 193 -18.90 5.72 -6.73
C TRP A 193 -18.88 5.27 -5.26
N VAL A 194 -18.59 3.99 -5.00
CA VAL A 194 -18.48 3.45 -3.64
C VAL A 194 -17.37 4.17 -2.86
N THR A 195 -16.22 4.43 -3.49
CA THR A 195 -15.12 5.19 -2.88
C THR A 195 -15.53 6.60 -2.52
N LEU A 196 -16.20 7.32 -3.44
CA LEU A 196 -16.67 8.67 -3.21
C LEU A 196 -17.78 8.72 -2.15
N PHE A 197 -18.74 7.80 -2.19
CA PHE A 197 -19.80 7.68 -1.20
C PHE A 197 -19.20 7.46 0.20
N TYR A 198 -18.35 6.43 0.34
CA TYR A 198 -17.69 6.13 1.61
C TYR A 198 -16.90 7.34 2.14
N THR A 199 -16.14 8.00 1.27
CA THR A 199 -15.29 9.14 1.65
C THR A 199 -16.11 10.35 2.06
N VAL A 200 -17.09 10.75 1.24
CA VAL A 200 -17.88 11.97 1.47
C VAL A 200 -18.76 11.79 2.71
N PHE A 201 -19.54 10.72 2.78
CA PHE A 201 -20.47 10.51 3.89
C PHE A 201 -19.73 10.15 5.19
N GLY A 202 -18.62 9.42 5.13
CA GLY A 202 -17.77 9.18 6.30
C GLY A 202 -17.13 10.46 6.83
N THR A 203 -16.54 11.26 5.94
CA THR A 203 -15.92 12.55 6.31
C THR A 203 -16.95 13.50 6.92
N VAL A 204 -18.05 13.76 6.21
CA VAL A 204 -19.12 14.65 6.68
C VAL A 204 -19.73 14.10 7.97
N GLY A 205 -20.04 12.82 8.03
CA GLY A 205 -20.63 12.18 9.20
C GLY A 205 -19.76 12.36 10.44
N ALA A 206 -18.47 12.02 10.38
CA ALA A 206 -17.63 12.16 11.57
C ALA A 206 -17.27 13.62 11.93
N LEU A 207 -17.34 14.56 10.98
CA LEU A 207 -17.31 16.00 11.33
C LEU A 207 -18.57 16.42 12.08
N LEU A 208 -19.75 15.99 11.62
CA LEU A 208 -21.03 16.31 12.26
C LEU A 208 -21.13 15.69 13.66
N PHE A 209 -20.79 14.42 13.80
CA PHE A 209 -20.73 13.74 15.10
C PHE A 209 -19.64 14.34 16.00
N GLY A 210 -18.50 14.73 15.42
CA GLY A 210 -17.43 15.43 16.12
C GLY A 210 -17.86 16.79 16.67
N LEU A 211 -18.54 17.60 15.84
CA LEU A 211 -19.11 18.89 16.23
C LEU A 211 -20.18 18.73 17.31
N PHE A 212 -21.08 17.75 17.15
CA PHE A 212 -22.10 17.44 18.16
C PHE A 212 -21.48 17.07 19.51
N ALA A 213 -20.49 16.18 19.50
CA ALA A 213 -19.73 15.80 20.69
C ALA A 213 -19.00 17.00 21.31
N ALA A 214 -18.43 17.90 20.49
CA ALA A 214 -17.72 19.08 20.94
C ALA A 214 -18.67 20.06 21.62
N LEU A 215 -19.85 20.32 21.04
CA LEU A 215 -20.88 21.16 21.63
C LEU A 215 -21.33 20.63 23.00
N LEU A 216 -21.51 19.31 23.14
CA LEU A 216 -21.93 18.69 24.39
C LEU A 216 -20.85 18.80 25.48
N LEU A 217 -19.57 18.65 25.09
CA LEU A 217 -18.41 18.64 26.00
C LEU A 217 -17.70 19.98 26.13
N ASN A 218 -18.20 21.05 25.51
CA ASN A 218 -17.70 22.41 25.70
C ASN A 218 -18.15 23.01 27.05
N LYS A 219 -19.22 22.49 27.65
CA LYS A 219 -19.69 22.92 28.98
C LYS A 219 -18.93 22.22 30.10
N SER A 220 -18.71 22.91 31.21
CA SER A 220 -18.15 22.32 32.43
C SER A 220 -19.23 21.57 33.21
N PHE A 221 -19.00 20.29 33.50
CA PHE A 221 -19.88 19.48 34.35
C PHE A 221 -19.13 18.32 35.02
N ARG A 222 -19.71 17.77 36.10
CA ARG A 222 -19.12 16.65 36.85
C ARG A 222 -19.09 15.39 35.99
N GLY A 223 -17.93 14.79 35.80
CA GLY A 223 -17.75 13.58 34.97
C GLY A 223 -17.33 13.85 33.52
N GLN A 224 -17.15 15.11 33.12
CA GLN A 224 -16.73 15.50 31.76
C GLN A 224 -15.43 14.81 31.31
N GLY A 225 -14.45 14.60 32.20
CA GLY A 225 -13.21 13.91 31.88
C GLY A 225 -13.41 12.44 31.50
N ILE A 226 -14.32 11.73 32.19
CA ILE A 226 -14.68 10.35 31.87
C ILE A 226 -15.37 10.28 30.50
N LEU A 227 -16.31 11.19 30.24
CA LEU A 227 -17.01 11.21 28.96
C LEU A 227 -16.08 11.55 27.79
N ARG A 228 -15.13 12.46 27.98
CA ARG A 228 -14.03 12.71 27.02
C ARG A 228 -13.24 11.45 26.73
N GLY A 229 -12.85 10.70 27.77
CA GLY A 229 -12.14 9.43 27.62
C GLY A 229 -12.95 8.39 26.83
N LEU A 230 -14.24 8.23 27.15
CA LEU A 230 -15.15 7.32 26.45
C LEU A 230 -15.33 7.69 24.97
N TYR A 231 -15.40 8.99 24.65
CA TYR A 231 -15.51 9.45 23.27
C TYR A 231 -14.25 9.20 22.45
N LEU A 232 -13.07 9.17 23.09
CA LEU A 232 -11.80 8.86 22.40
C LEU A 232 -11.56 7.38 22.17
N PHE A 233 -12.27 6.51 22.90
CA PHE A 233 -12.10 5.06 22.82
C PHE A 233 -12.15 4.49 21.40
N PRO A 234 -13.10 4.88 20.52
CA PRO A 234 -13.15 4.35 19.16
C PRO A 234 -11.85 4.58 18.42
N TYR A 235 -11.28 5.78 18.47
CA TYR A 235 -10.09 6.15 17.70
C TYR A 235 -8.82 5.44 18.18
N VAL A 236 -8.67 5.25 19.50
CA VAL A 236 -7.45 4.69 20.11
C VAL A 236 -7.39 3.15 20.04
N SER A 237 -8.54 2.49 19.95
CA SER A 237 -8.62 1.02 20.01
C SER A 237 -7.92 0.34 18.82
N PRO A 238 -7.34 -0.86 18.94
CA PRO A 238 -6.76 -1.55 17.78
C PRO A 238 -7.82 -1.85 16.69
N ILE A 239 -7.54 -1.45 15.44
CA ILE A 239 -8.53 -1.51 14.36
C ILE A 239 -9.05 -2.94 14.08
N ILE A 240 -8.15 -3.92 14.06
CA ILE A 240 -8.50 -5.33 13.83
C ILE A 240 -9.48 -5.81 14.89
N ALA A 241 -9.18 -5.59 16.17
CA ALA A 241 -10.04 -6.03 17.28
C ALA A 241 -11.44 -5.41 17.20
N VAL A 242 -11.51 -4.12 16.85
CA VAL A 242 -12.78 -3.40 16.77
C VAL A 242 -13.60 -3.82 15.55
N ALA A 243 -12.96 -4.03 14.39
CA ALA A 243 -13.65 -4.53 13.20
C ALA A 243 -14.26 -5.91 13.47
N PHE A 244 -13.51 -6.84 14.07
CA PHE A 244 -14.05 -8.15 14.45
C PHE A 244 -15.15 -8.06 15.51
N ALA A 245 -15.03 -7.14 16.48
CA ALA A 245 -16.10 -6.91 17.46
C ALA A 245 -17.40 -6.44 16.78
N TRP A 246 -17.30 -5.56 15.76
CA TRP A 246 -18.45 -5.16 14.96
C TRP A 246 -19.04 -6.30 14.14
N ILE A 247 -18.21 -7.11 13.47
CA ILE A 247 -18.68 -8.29 12.74
C ILE A 247 -19.45 -9.24 13.66
N LEU A 248 -18.90 -9.56 14.83
CA LEU A 248 -19.55 -10.43 15.82
C LEU A 248 -20.85 -9.83 16.37
N LEU A 249 -20.84 -8.52 16.67
CA LEU A 249 -22.01 -7.82 17.21
C LEU A 249 -23.18 -7.81 16.23
N PHE A 250 -22.89 -7.59 14.94
CA PHE A 250 -23.86 -7.47 13.86
C PHE A 250 -24.00 -8.75 13.02
N ASP A 251 -23.49 -9.88 13.49
CA ASP A 251 -23.64 -11.17 12.81
C ASP A 251 -25.13 -11.55 12.68
N PRO A 252 -25.59 -12.01 11.50
CA PRO A 252 -27.01 -12.34 11.28
C PRO A 252 -27.49 -13.58 12.03
N PHE A 253 -26.60 -14.45 12.50
CA PHE A 253 -26.98 -15.72 13.14
C PHE A 253 -26.81 -15.69 14.66
N SER A 254 -25.74 -15.04 15.13
CA SER A 254 -25.28 -15.07 16.52
C SER A 254 -25.09 -13.69 17.15
N GLY A 255 -25.26 -12.62 16.36
CA GLY A 255 -25.03 -11.25 16.79
C GLY A 255 -26.09 -10.74 17.75
N SER A 256 -25.65 -10.14 18.85
CA SER A 256 -26.55 -9.60 19.87
C SER A 256 -27.35 -8.40 19.37
N ALA A 257 -26.86 -7.64 18.37
CA ALA A 257 -27.63 -6.55 17.78
C ALA A 257 -28.91 -7.05 17.10
N ASN A 258 -28.83 -8.14 16.32
CA ASN A 258 -29.99 -8.75 15.68
C ASN A 258 -30.96 -9.33 16.72
N ALA A 259 -30.45 -10.02 17.75
CA ALA A 259 -31.27 -10.56 18.82
C ALA A 259 -32.09 -9.45 19.52
N LEU A 260 -31.47 -8.30 19.77
CA LEU A 260 -32.10 -7.16 20.44
C LEU A 260 -33.14 -6.48 19.53
N LEU A 261 -32.87 -6.35 18.22
CA LEU A 261 -33.83 -5.82 17.24
C LEU A 261 -35.09 -6.68 17.12
N ILE A 262 -34.93 -8.00 17.10
CA ILE A 262 -36.06 -8.95 17.06
C ILE A 262 -36.84 -8.89 18.38
N GLN A 263 -36.15 -8.86 19.53
CA GLN A 263 -36.80 -8.78 20.83
C GLN A 263 -37.60 -7.49 21.03
N MET A 264 -37.12 -6.37 20.51
CA MET A 264 -37.83 -5.08 20.52
C MET A 264 -38.95 -4.99 19.49
N GLY A 265 -39.13 -6.02 18.64
CA GLY A 265 -40.13 -6.02 17.57
C GLY A 265 -39.82 -5.06 16.42
N VAL A 266 -38.57 -4.58 16.31
CA VAL A 266 -38.13 -3.70 15.21
C VAL A 266 -38.06 -4.49 13.90
N THR A 267 -37.66 -5.77 13.97
CA THR A 267 -37.58 -6.67 12.82
C THR A 267 -38.15 -8.04 13.15
N GLN A 268 -38.67 -8.73 12.13
CA GLN A 268 -39.19 -10.10 12.26
C GLN A 268 -38.13 -11.16 11.96
N GLN A 269 -37.07 -10.78 11.24
CA GLN A 269 -35.98 -11.65 10.81
C GLN A 269 -34.64 -10.96 11.10
N SER A 270 -33.56 -11.74 11.14
CA SER A 270 -32.22 -11.20 11.28
C SER A 270 -31.80 -10.49 9.99
N ILE A 271 -31.11 -9.36 10.16
CA ILE A 271 -30.59 -8.55 9.07
C ILE A 271 -29.12 -8.89 8.86
N ASN A 272 -28.73 -9.14 7.61
CA ASN A 272 -27.34 -9.30 7.22
C ASN A 272 -26.67 -7.94 6.93
N PHE A 273 -26.22 -7.28 7.99
CA PHE A 273 -25.66 -5.92 7.95
C PHE A 273 -24.46 -5.74 7.01
N PHE A 274 -23.64 -6.78 6.83
CA PHE A 274 -22.41 -6.72 6.04
C PHE A 274 -22.47 -7.50 4.72
N GLY A 275 -23.53 -8.28 4.48
CA GLY A 275 -23.64 -9.17 3.33
C GLY A 275 -24.54 -8.71 2.19
N GLU A 276 -25.32 -7.63 2.37
CA GLU A 276 -26.33 -7.20 1.39
C GLU A 276 -26.14 -5.75 0.93
N ARG A 277 -26.35 -5.50 -0.37
CA ARG A 277 -26.41 -4.14 -0.93
C ARG A 277 -27.79 -3.52 -0.65
N PRO A 278 -27.89 -2.22 -0.30
CA PRO A 278 -26.80 -1.26 -0.03
C PRO A 278 -26.35 -1.23 1.43
N LEU A 279 -26.90 -2.10 2.29
CA LEU A 279 -26.73 -2.04 3.74
C LEU A 279 -25.26 -2.20 4.17
N ALA A 280 -24.51 -3.08 3.52
CA ALA A 280 -23.09 -3.29 3.79
C ALA A 280 -22.28 -1.99 3.65
N LEU A 281 -22.52 -1.22 2.59
CA LEU A 281 -21.82 0.05 2.38
C LEU A 281 -22.20 1.07 3.47
N ILE A 282 -23.50 1.15 3.80
CA ILE A 282 -23.98 2.04 4.88
C ILE A 282 -23.32 1.67 6.21
N MET A 283 -23.25 0.39 6.56
CA MET A 283 -22.68 -0.08 7.82
C MET A 283 -21.17 0.17 7.90
N VAL A 284 -20.44 -0.03 6.80
CA VAL A 284 -19.01 0.30 6.72
C VAL A 284 -18.80 1.81 6.85
N THR A 285 -19.66 2.65 6.26
CA THR A 285 -19.62 4.11 6.47
C THR A 285 -19.96 4.50 7.92
N VAL A 286 -20.93 3.86 8.55
CA VAL A 286 -21.27 4.10 9.97
C VAL A 286 -20.11 3.72 10.89
N PHE A 287 -19.41 2.63 10.59
CA PHE A 287 -18.18 2.26 11.28
C PHE A 287 -17.12 3.36 11.17
N GLU A 288 -16.88 3.88 9.96
CA GLU A 288 -15.94 4.99 9.72
C GLU A 288 -16.30 6.20 10.57
N ILE A 289 -17.57 6.60 10.57
CA ILE A 289 -18.06 7.76 11.34
C ILE A 289 -17.79 7.54 12.83
N TRP A 290 -18.22 6.41 13.39
CA TRP A 290 -18.04 6.11 14.80
C TRP A 290 -16.56 6.02 15.20
N ARG A 291 -15.72 5.50 14.31
CA ARG A 291 -14.28 5.32 14.55
C ARG A 291 -13.53 6.65 14.55
N TYR A 292 -13.87 7.55 13.63
CA TYR A 292 -13.06 8.74 13.32
C TYR A 292 -13.67 10.08 13.80
N PHE A 293 -14.93 10.11 14.22
CA PHE A 293 -15.48 11.31 14.87
C PHE A 293 -14.67 11.79 16.09
N PRO A 294 -13.98 10.93 16.89
CA PRO A 294 -13.29 11.42 18.08
C PRO A 294 -12.15 12.38 17.77
N LEU A 295 -11.49 12.20 16.62
CA LEU A 295 -10.44 13.10 16.16
C LEU A 295 -11.04 14.46 15.80
N SER A 296 -12.09 14.48 14.99
CA SER A 296 -12.82 15.71 14.65
C SER A 296 -13.34 16.42 15.90
N PHE A 297 -13.90 15.67 16.84
CA PHE A 297 -14.33 16.16 18.15
C PHE A 297 -13.23 16.92 18.89
N LEU A 298 -12.01 16.35 19.01
CA LEU A 298 -10.92 16.98 19.73
C LEU A 298 -10.50 18.31 19.12
N PHE A 299 -10.30 18.35 17.80
CA PHE A 299 -9.86 19.56 17.12
C PHE A 299 -10.93 20.65 17.15
N ILE A 300 -12.20 20.29 16.94
CA ILE A 300 -13.32 21.23 17.01
C ILE A 300 -13.46 21.77 18.43
N LEU A 301 -13.42 20.90 19.46
CA LEU A 301 -13.50 21.31 20.85
C LEU A 301 -12.34 22.25 21.23
N ALA A 302 -11.11 21.93 20.84
CA ALA A 302 -9.95 22.79 21.10
C ALA A 302 -10.12 24.18 20.47
N ARG A 303 -10.64 24.26 19.23
CA ARG A 303 -10.94 25.54 18.59
C ARG A 303 -12.08 26.28 19.28
N MET A 304 -13.15 25.59 19.66
CA MET A 304 -14.26 26.20 20.40
C MET A 304 -13.79 26.83 21.72
N GLN A 305 -12.85 26.18 22.40
CA GLN A 305 -12.27 26.66 23.66
C GLN A 305 -11.30 27.84 23.49
N SER A 306 -10.83 28.12 22.28
CA SER A 306 -9.99 29.29 21.99
C SER A 306 -10.76 30.52 21.50
N ILE A 307 -12.09 30.40 21.31
CA ILE A 307 -12.94 31.55 20.96
C ILE A 307 -13.12 32.42 22.21
N ASP A 308 -12.96 33.73 22.04
CA ASP A 308 -13.14 34.71 23.11
C ASP A 308 -14.56 34.65 23.69
N SER A 309 -14.67 34.59 25.02
CA SER A 309 -15.94 34.61 25.74
C SER A 309 -16.67 35.94 25.58
N ASP A 310 -15.94 37.04 25.40
CA ASP A 310 -16.51 38.39 25.32
C ASP A 310 -17.50 38.52 24.15
N MET A 311 -17.24 37.80 23.04
CA MET A 311 -18.16 37.73 21.90
C MET A 311 -19.51 37.09 22.26
N TYR A 312 -19.48 36.05 23.10
CA TYR A 312 -20.70 35.36 23.52
C TYR A 312 -21.47 36.17 24.57
N GLU A 313 -20.77 36.87 25.46
CA GLU A 313 -21.36 37.77 26.46
C GLU A 313 -22.02 38.99 25.79
N ALA A 314 -21.37 39.61 24.81
CA ALA A 314 -21.96 40.68 24.02
C ALA A 314 -23.26 40.21 23.33
N ALA A 315 -23.25 39.00 22.78
CA ALA A 315 -24.45 38.41 22.18
C ALA A 315 -25.56 38.09 23.20
N ASP A 316 -25.22 37.79 24.47
CA ASP A 316 -26.23 37.68 25.54
C ASP A 316 -26.88 39.04 25.82
N MET A 317 -26.10 40.12 25.82
CA MET A 317 -26.61 41.48 26.03
C MET A 317 -27.53 41.94 24.89
N ASP A 318 -27.26 41.52 23.66
CA ASP A 318 -28.12 41.75 22.49
C ASP A 318 -29.37 40.84 22.44
N GLY A 319 -29.53 39.94 23.41
CA GLY A 319 -30.68 39.02 23.49
C GLY A 319 -30.63 37.88 22.47
N ALA A 320 -29.45 37.53 21.95
CA ALA A 320 -29.30 36.46 20.97
C ALA A 320 -29.59 35.08 21.58
N SER A 321 -30.49 34.34 20.96
CA SER A 321 -30.80 32.96 21.33
C SER A 321 -29.62 32.01 21.08
N PRO A 322 -29.53 30.85 21.76
CA PRO A 322 -28.45 29.88 21.55
C PRO A 322 -28.28 29.43 20.09
N PHE A 323 -29.38 29.33 19.34
CA PHE A 323 -29.33 28.96 17.92
C PHE A 323 -28.75 30.08 17.05
N GLN A 324 -29.06 31.34 17.35
CA GLN A 324 -28.45 32.49 16.69
C GLN A 324 -26.96 32.56 16.99
N LYS A 325 -26.55 32.37 18.25
CA LYS A 325 -25.11 32.33 18.60
C LYS A 325 -24.38 31.20 17.88
N PHE A 326 -24.98 30.02 17.79
CA PHE A 326 -24.38 28.91 17.07
C PHE A 326 -24.15 29.23 15.59
N TRP A 327 -25.18 29.70 14.86
CA TRP A 327 -25.06 29.96 13.42
C TRP A 327 -24.29 31.25 13.09
N SER A 328 -24.40 32.29 13.92
CA SER A 328 -23.82 33.60 13.62
C SER A 328 -22.45 33.84 14.26
N LEU A 329 -22.08 33.10 15.31
CA LEU A 329 -20.77 33.22 15.96
C LEU A 329 -19.97 31.92 15.85
N SER A 330 -20.50 30.81 16.38
CA SER A 330 -19.73 29.57 16.51
C SER A 330 -19.39 28.96 15.14
N VAL A 331 -20.36 28.80 14.25
CA VAL A 331 -20.14 28.17 12.93
C VAL A 331 -19.11 28.95 12.11
N PRO A 332 -19.23 30.28 11.91
CA PRO A 332 -18.22 31.07 11.19
C PRO A 332 -16.82 30.90 11.77
N GLN A 333 -16.67 31.03 13.09
CA GLN A 333 -15.37 30.89 13.78
C GLN A 333 -14.78 29.46 13.71
N LEU A 334 -15.61 28.47 13.39
CA LEU A 334 -15.23 27.07 13.19
C LEU A 334 -15.02 26.71 11.71
N LEU A 335 -15.41 27.56 10.75
CA LEU A 335 -15.30 27.23 9.33
C LEU A 335 -13.86 26.92 8.91
N GLY A 336 -12.88 27.67 9.42
CA GLY A 336 -11.46 27.41 9.16
C GLY A 336 -11.04 26.00 9.59
N ILE A 337 -11.30 25.63 10.86
CA ILE A 337 -10.92 24.29 11.36
C ILE A 337 -11.74 23.18 10.70
N LEU A 338 -13.03 23.39 10.44
CA LEU A 338 -13.90 22.41 9.77
C LEU A 338 -13.44 22.16 8.34
N SER A 339 -13.01 23.19 7.63
CA SER A 339 -12.46 23.09 6.27
C SER A 339 -11.16 22.30 6.25
N VAL A 340 -10.22 22.62 7.14
CA VAL A 340 -8.95 21.88 7.26
C VAL A 340 -9.20 20.42 7.62
N LEU A 341 -10.08 20.16 8.60
CA LEU A 341 -10.43 18.79 8.98
C LEU A 341 -11.14 18.04 7.85
N PHE A 342 -12.02 18.70 7.09
CA PHE A 342 -12.66 18.09 5.93
C PHE A 342 -11.64 17.68 4.88
N LEU A 343 -10.71 18.56 4.52
CA LEU A 343 -9.65 18.26 3.55
C LEU A 343 -8.80 17.06 3.98
N LEU A 344 -8.27 17.12 5.21
CA LEU A 344 -7.39 16.07 5.72
C LEU A 344 -8.13 14.73 5.83
N ARG A 345 -9.34 14.74 6.39
CA ARG A 345 -10.14 13.52 6.52
C ARG A 345 -10.59 12.99 5.19
N PHE A 346 -10.97 13.82 4.23
CA PHE A 346 -11.29 13.36 2.88
C PHE A 346 -10.11 12.60 2.28
N ILE A 347 -8.89 13.15 2.34
CA ILE A 347 -7.68 12.48 1.83
C ILE A 347 -7.43 11.15 2.55
N TRP A 348 -7.56 11.12 3.88
CA TRP A 348 -7.33 9.89 4.66
C TRP A 348 -8.41 8.83 4.43
N THR A 349 -9.69 9.20 4.42
CA THR A 349 -10.81 8.29 4.22
C THR A 349 -10.85 7.76 2.78
N PHE A 350 -10.45 8.55 1.79
CA PHE A 350 -10.33 8.08 0.39
C PHE A 350 -9.26 7.00 0.23
N ASN A 351 -8.14 7.12 0.97
CA ASN A 351 -7.05 6.14 0.97
C ASN A 351 -7.26 4.99 1.96
N LYS A 352 -8.43 4.89 2.57
CA LYS A 352 -8.69 3.91 3.61
C LYS A 352 -8.92 2.53 3.03
N PHE A 353 -8.22 1.54 3.56
CA PHE A 353 -8.23 0.15 3.06
C PHE A 353 -8.73 -0.81 4.14
N ASP A 354 -8.14 -0.70 5.31
CA ASP A 354 -8.32 -1.56 6.48
C ASP A 354 -9.78 -1.66 6.94
N ASP A 355 -10.52 -0.56 7.06
CA ASP A 355 -11.91 -0.61 7.53
C ASP A 355 -12.80 -1.50 6.64
N ILE A 356 -12.77 -1.22 5.33
CA ILE A 356 -13.61 -1.92 4.34
C ILE A 356 -13.16 -3.37 4.19
N PHE A 357 -11.84 -3.59 4.11
CA PHE A 357 -11.28 -4.92 3.92
C PHE A 357 -11.55 -5.82 5.14
N LEU A 358 -11.39 -5.31 6.36
CA LEU A 358 -11.65 -6.10 7.57
C LEU A 358 -13.14 -6.39 7.76
N LEU A 359 -14.03 -5.43 7.48
CA LEU A 359 -15.47 -5.61 7.70
C LEU A 359 -16.16 -6.46 6.63
N THR A 360 -15.75 -6.34 5.37
CA THR A 360 -16.48 -6.92 4.23
C THR A 360 -15.59 -7.55 3.16
N GLY A 361 -14.27 -7.34 3.21
CA GLY A 361 -13.34 -7.74 2.15
C GLY A 361 -13.58 -7.03 0.80
N GLY A 362 -14.41 -5.98 0.77
CA GLY A 362 -14.89 -5.36 -0.48
C GLY A 362 -16.05 -6.11 -1.16
N ASN A 363 -16.68 -7.08 -0.48
CA ASN A 363 -17.85 -7.79 -0.99
C ASN A 363 -19.14 -6.97 -0.80
N ALA A 364 -20.28 -7.49 -1.25
CA ALA A 364 -21.58 -6.84 -1.07
C ALA A 364 -21.63 -5.35 -1.51
N GLY A 365 -20.84 -4.99 -2.54
CA GLY A 365 -20.82 -3.64 -3.10
C GLY A 365 -20.06 -2.58 -2.30
N THR A 366 -19.14 -2.99 -1.43
CA THR A 366 -18.32 -2.06 -0.62
C THR A 366 -16.92 -1.83 -1.19
N ARG A 367 -16.57 -2.46 -2.32
CA ARG A 367 -15.24 -2.36 -2.93
C ARG A 367 -14.89 -0.92 -3.30
N THR A 368 -13.84 -0.38 -2.68
CA THR A 368 -13.24 0.92 -3.01
C THR A 368 -12.01 0.77 -3.90
N LEU A 369 -11.52 1.88 -4.47
CA LEU A 369 -10.32 1.89 -5.29
C LEU A 369 -9.09 1.36 -4.53
N THR A 370 -8.98 1.65 -3.24
CA THR A 370 -7.88 1.17 -2.37
C THR A 370 -7.92 -0.33 -2.16
N VAL A 371 -9.11 -0.91 -1.96
CA VAL A 371 -9.29 -2.37 -1.92
C VAL A 371 -8.96 -2.98 -3.28
N ASN A 372 -9.32 -2.30 -4.37
CA ASN A 372 -8.99 -2.76 -5.71
C ASN A 372 -7.48 -2.75 -6.01
N VAL A 373 -6.72 -1.77 -5.51
CA VAL A 373 -5.24 -1.79 -5.59
C VAL A 373 -4.70 -3.08 -4.98
N TYR A 374 -5.17 -3.46 -3.79
CA TYR A 374 -4.73 -4.68 -3.11
C TYR A 374 -5.12 -5.94 -3.89
N GLU A 375 -6.37 -6.01 -4.36
CA GLU A 375 -6.87 -7.16 -5.14
C GLU A 375 -6.06 -7.36 -6.42
N GLN A 376 -5.78 -6.29 -7.18
CA GLN A 376 -4.98 -6.37 -8.40
C GLN A 376 -3.53 -6.74 -8.11
N ALA A 377 -2.87 -6.01 -7.20
CA ALA A 377 -1.44 -6.16 -6.95
C ALA A 377 -1.09 -7.50 -6.29
N PHE A 378 -1.90 -7.95 -5.32
CA PHE A 378 -1.55 -9.07 -4.45
C PHE A 378 -2.45 -10.29 -4.62
N ALA A 379 -3.77 -10.12 -4.76
CA ALA A 379 -4.67 -11.27 -4.93
C ALA A 379 -4.57 -11.86 -6.34
N ILE A 380 -4.52 -11.01 -7.36
CA ILE A 380 -4.36 -11.38 -8.78
C ILE A 380 -2.89 -11.42 -9.19
N SER A 381 -1.97 -10.94 -8.33
CA SER A 381 -0.54 -10.88 -8.60
C SER A 381 -0.17 -10.01 -9.83
N ASN A 382 -1.01 -9.02 -10.17
CA ASN A 382 -0.76 -8.06 -11.24
C ASN A 382 -0.40 -6.69 -10.65
N ILE A 383 0.90 -6.49 -10.39
CA ILE A 383 1.43 -5.28 -9.78
C ILE A 383 1.24 -4.06 -10.70
N GLY A 384 1.43 -4.24 -12.02
CA GLY A 384 1.22 -3.18 -13.00
C GLY A 384 -0.20 -2.61 -12.96
N ALA A 385 -1.21 -3.47 -12.90
CA ALA A 385 -2.61 -3.07 -12.77
C ALA A 385 -2.87 -2.38 -11.42
N GLY A 386 -2.36 -2.93 -10.30
CA GLY A 386 -2.50 -2.30 -8.99
C GLY A 386 -1.85 -0.91 -8.92
N ALA A 387 -0.67 -0.76 -9.54
CA ALA A 387 0.02 0.53 -9.65
C ALA A 387 -0.77 1.53 -10.51
N ALA A 388 -1.41 1.08 -11.60
CA ALA A 388 -2.28 1.94 -12.41
C ALA A 388 -3.49 2.45 -11.61
N VAL A 389 -4.16 1.59 -10.83
CA VAL A 389 -5.24 2.02 -9.93
C VAL A 389 -4.73 3.04 -8.90
N ALA A 390 -3.52 2.84 -8.34
CA ALA A 390 -2.91 3.80 -7.42
C ALA A 390 -2.62 5.17 -8.08
N VAL A 391 -2.21 5.19 -9.35
CA VAL A 391 -2.06 6.44 -10.12
C VAL A 391 -3.41 7.12 -10.37
N VAL A 392 -4.48 6.35 -10.61
CA VAL A 392 -5.85 6.91 -10.71
C VAL A 392 -6.29 7.54 -9.39
N ILE A 393 -6.06 6.87 -8.25
CA ILE A 393 -6.32 7.41 -6.91
C ILE A 393 -5.57 8.74 -6.72
N PHE A 394 -4.29 8.78 -7.07
CA PHE A 394 -3.49 10.01 -7.01
C PHE A 394 -4.10 11.13 -7.86
N GLY A 395 -4.50 10.83 -9.10
CA GLY A 395 -5.17 11.79 -9.98
C GLY A 395 -6.47 12.34 -9.40
N CYS A 396 -7.32 11.47 -8.82
CA CYS A 396 -8.56 11.86 -8.17
C CYS A 396 -8.32 12.79 -6.97
N LEU A 397 -7.32 12.48 -6.13
CA LEU A 397 -6.99 13.28 -4.96
C LEU A 397 -6.32 14.61 -5.32
N LEU A 398 -5.50 14.63 -6.37
CA LEU A 398 -4.92 15.85 -6.90
C LEU A 398 -6.00 16.77 -7.46
N LEU A 399 -6.94 16.22 -8.24
CA LEU A 399 -8.09 16.95 -8.73
C LEU A 399 -8.94 17.51 -7.58
N PHE A 400 -9.26 16.68 -6.59
CA PHE A 400 -9.99 17.11 -5.40
C PHE A 400 -9.26 18.23 -4.66
N SER A 401 -7.96 18.07 -4.37
CA SER A 401 -7.16 19.08 -3.65
C SER A 401 -7.09 20.39 -4.43
N PHE A 402 -6.89 20.32 -5.75
CA PHE A 402 -6.89 21.50 -6.62
C PHE A 402 -8.23 22.24 -6.57
N LEU A 403 -9.35 21.53 -6.73
CA LEU A 403 -10.68 22.11 -6.64
C LEU A 403 -10.95 22.69 -5.25
N PHE A 404 -10.57 21.95 -4.20
CA PHE A 404 -10.75 22.36 -2.81
C PHE A 404 -10.04 23.69 -2.53
N PHE A 405 -8.75 23.81 -2.84
CA PHE A 405 -8.00 25.06 -2.66
C PHE A 405 -8.43 26.19 -3.60
N ARG A 406 -9.02 25.86 -4.76
CA ARG A 406 -9.51 26.86 -5.71
C ARG A 406 -10.82 27.51 -5.28
N TYR A 407 -11.67 26.76 -4.56
CA TYR A 407 -13.00 27.20 -4.14
C TYR A 407 -13.08 27.62 -2.67
N ILE A 408 -12.28 27.01 -1.79
CA ILE A 408 -12.19 27.42 -0.38
C ILE A 408 -11.15 28.56 -0.31
N SER A 409 -11.63 29.79 -0.11
CA SER A 409 -10.78 30.99 -0.09
C SER A 409 -9.86 30.97 1.14
N GLN A 410 -8.67 31.56 0.97
CA GLN A 410 -7.65 31.75 2.01
C GLN A 410 -8.06 32.80 3.08
N GLU A 411 -9.35 32.94 3.38
CA GLU A 411 -9.86 33.93 4.33
C GLU A 411 -10.31 33.23 5.61
N GLU A 412 -9.32 32.86 6.42
CA GLU A 412 -9.27 33.10 7.86
C GLU A 412 -7.99 32.46 8.36
N GLY A 413 -7.01 33.33 8.61
CA GLY A 413 -5.73 32.95 9.16
C GLY A 413 -5.88 32.14 10.45
N LEU A 414 -4.92 31.24 10.65
CA LEU A 414 -4.37 31.08 11.99
C LEU A 414 -3.90 32.42 12.54
#